data_AF-A0A537YYP4-F1
#
_entry.id   AF-A0A537YYP4-F1
#
_cell.length_a   1.000
_cell.length_b   1.000
_cell.length_c   1.000
_cell.angle_alpha   90.00
_cell.angle_beta   90.00
_cell.angle_gamma   90.00
#
_symmetry.space_group_name_H-M   'P 1'
#
loop_
_entity.id
_entity.type
_entity.pdbx_description
1 polymer ?
#
loop_
_entity_poly.entity_id
_entity_poly.type
_entity_poly.pdbx_seq_one_letter_code
_entity_poly.pdbx_strand_id
1 'polypeptide(L)'
;MFVTVPFAGQAMAYDTIKDALAAGTVVCDCTSPLMTAVGGRATHALRPWHGSAAEFAKSLLPKGTRLVAAFHTIASDVLRDLNQDVDSDALVMGDDAYAKAVVGSLIADIPGMRWVDCGGLQMARIAEGLTPLLISINGRYKVRESGFRLTGRDVWGDPRG
;
A
#
# COMPACT_ATOMS: atom_id res chain seq x y z
N MET A 1 12.41 1.93 3.23
CA MET A 1 12.29 0.45 3.31
C MET A 1 10.88 0.06 2.89
N PHE A 2 10.73 -0.96 2.04
CA PHE A 2 9.42 -1.50 1.65
C PHE A 2 9.15 -2.81 2.40
N VAL A 3 7.94 -2.97 2.91
CA VAL A 3 7.47 -4.20 3.55
C VAL A 3 6.42 -4.83 2.65
N THR A 4 6.79 -5.94 2.01
CA THR A 4 6.00 -6.61 0.95
C THR A 4 5.74 -8.07 1.33
N VAL A 5 5.22 -8.30 2.55
CA VAL A 5 4.99 -9.64 3.08
C VAL A 5 3.49 -9.94 3.18
N PRO A 6 3.07 -11.22 3.16
CA PRO A 6 1.69 -11.57 3.48
C PRO A 6 1.31 -11.13 4.89
N PHE A 7 0.04 -10.75 5.10
CA PHE A 7 -0.44 -10.29 6.40
C PHE A 7 -0.17 -11.28 7.55
N ALA A 8 -0.24 -12.59 7.29
CA ALA A 8 0.07 -13.63 8.27
C ALA A 8 1.51 -13.57 8.83
N GLY A 9 2.47 -13.06 8.05
CA GLY A 9 3.87 -12.92 8.44
C GLY A 9 4.28 -11.49 8.82
N GLN A 10 3.36 -10.53 8.74
CA GLN A 10 3.66 -9.10 8.89
C GLN A 10 4.29 -8.78 10.26
N ALA A 11 3.71 -9.29 11.35
CA ALA A 11 4.19 -9.03 12.70
C ALA A 11 5.62 -9.54 12.91
N MET A 12 5.92 -10.74 12.42
CA MET A 12 7.24 -11.35 12.51
C MET A 12 8.27 -10.58 11.68
N ALA A 13 7.89 -10.10 10.50
CA ALA A 13 8.75 -9.28 9.67
C ALA A 13 9.13 -7.97 10.37
N TYR A 14 8.15 -7.29 10.99
CA TYR A 14 8.42 -6.08 11.77
C TYR A 14 9.27 -6.37 13.00
N ASP A 15 9.01 -7.45 13.73
CA ASP A 15 9.79 -7.84 14.90
C ASP A 15 11.27 -8.09 14.55
N THR A 16 11.53 -8.66 13.38
CA THR A 16 12.89 -8.94 12.89
C THR A 16 13.66 -7.66 12.53
N ILE A 17 12.98 -6.66 11.97
CA ILE A 17 13.64 -5.47 11.42
C ILE A 17 13.64 -4.27 12.36
N LYS A 18 12.73 -4.21 13.35
CA LYS A 18 12.49 -3.00 14.18
C LYS A 18 13.76 -2.42 14.81
N ASP A 19 14.68 -3.26 15.26
CA ASP A 19 15.91 -2.83 15.95
C ASP A 19 16.95 -2.26 14.97
N ALA A 20 16.83 -2.56 13.68
CA ALA A 20 17.68 -2.00 12.63
C ALA A 20 17.14 -0.66 12.08
N LEU A 21 15.92 -0.25 12.45
CA LEU A 21 15.30 0.98 11.95
C LEU A 21 15.76 2.20 12.74
N ALA A 22 16.61 3.01 12.12
CA ALA A 22 16.99 4.30 12.67
C ALA A 22 15.79 5.27 12.72
N ALA A 23 15.82 6.22 13.66
CA ALA A 23 14.84 7.30 13.72
C ALA A 23 14.78 8.08 12.39
N GLY A 24 13.56 8.41 11.95
CA GLY A 24 13.31 9.09 10.68
C GLY A 24 13.26 8.17 9.46
N THR A 25 13.53 6.86 9.61
CA THR A 25 13.40 5.88 8.53
C THR A 25 11.98 5.90 7.97
N VAL A 26 11.88 6.02 6.64
CA VAL A 26 10.61 5.91 5.92
C VAL A 26 10.36 4.43 5.62
N VAL A 27 9.24 3.93 6.13
CA VAL A 27 8.76 2.56 5.91
C VAL A 27 7.49 2.62 5.09
N CYS A 28 7.47 1.93 3.96
CA CYS A 28 6.29 1.80 3.11
C CYS A 28 5.73 0.38 3.27
N ASP A 29 4.57 0.26 3.90
CA ASP A 29 3.86 -1.00 4.02
C ASP A 29 2.93 -1.19 2.81
N CYS A 30 3.03 -2.35 2.15
CA CYS A 30 2.23 -2.71 0.99
C CYS A 30 1.22 -3.83 1.30
N THR A 31 1.06 -4.18 2.57
CA THR A 31 0.30 -5.35 3.03
C THR A 31 -1.20 -5.07 2.98
N SER A 32 -1.95 -5.94 2.30
CA SER A 32 -3.41 -5.97 2.40
C SER A 32 -3.86 -7.18 3.26
N PRO A 33 -4.64 -6.97 4.33
CA PRO A 33 -5.14 -8.04 5.19
C PRO A 33 -6.29 -8.75 4.47
N LEU A 34 -5.98 -9.88 3.83
CA LEU A 34 -6.96 -10.76 3.19
C LEU A 34 -7.28 -11.94 4.11
N MET A 35 -8.49 -12.47 4.01
CA MET A 35 -8.90 -13.65 4.80
C MET A 35 -8.07 -14.91 4.51
N THR A 36 -7.29 -14.95 3.42
CA THR A 36 -6.32 -16.03 3.15
C THR A 36 -5.28 -16.19 4.25
N ALA A 37 -4.98 -15.13 5.01
CA ALA A 37 -4.09 -15.20 6.17
C ALA A 37 -4.61 -16.13 7.29
N VAL A 38 -5.90 -16.43 7.30
CA VAL A 38 -6.58 -17.29 8.28
C VAL A 38 -7.38 -18.42 7.60
N GLY A 39 -7.01 -18.80 6.38
CA GLY A 39 -7.63 -19.92 5.64
C GLY A 39 -8.94 -19.60 4.92
N GLY A 40 -9.32 -18.32 4.83
CA GLY A 40 -10.50 -17.86 4.08
C GLY A 40 -10.20 -17.51 2.62
N ARG A 41 -11.16 -16.82 1.96
CA ARG A 41 -11.08 -16.46 0.54
C ARG A 41 -10.34 -15.13 0.31
N ALA A 42 -9.58 -15.04 -0.78
CA ALA A 42 -8.85 -13.82 -1.17
C ALA A 42 -9.76 -12.63 -1.53
N THR A 43 -11.02 -12.88 -1.85
CA THR A 43 -12.03 -11.85 -2.12
C THR A 43 -12.69 -11.29 -0.86
N HIS A 44 -12.27 -11.73 0.33
CA HIS A 44 -12.78 -11.20 1.61
C HIS A 44 -11.65 -10.46 2.34
N ALA A 45 -11.95 -9.24 2.79
CA ALA A 45 -11.05 -8.48 3.66
C ALA A 45 -11.03 -9.09 5.07
N LEU A 46 -9.84 -9.22 5.63
CA LEU A 46 -9.63 -9.43 7.06
C LEU A 46 -9.49 -8.06 7.71
N ARG A 47 -10.14 -7.82 8.86
CA ARG A 47 -10.07 -6.53 9.55
C ARG A 47 -9.33 -6.70 10.88
N PRO A 48 -8.07 -6.23 10.98
CA PRO A 48 -7.35 -6.22 12.25
C PRO A 48 -8.05 -5.32 13.27
N TRP A 49 -7.89 -5.61 14.56
CA TRP A 49 -8.45 -4.77 15.64
C TRP A 49 -7.98 -3.32 15.56
N HIS A 50 -6.73 -3.11 15.12
CA HIS A 50 -6.12 -1.79 14.92
C HIS A 50 -6.80 -0.97 13.80
N GLY A 51 -7.66 -1.59 12.98
CA GLY A 51 -8.37 -0.96 11.87
C GLY A 51 -7.89 -1.43 10.50
N SER A 52 -6.56 -1.50 10.32
CA SER A 52 -5.88 -1.85 9.07
C SER A 52 -4.55 -2.57 9.34
N ALA A 53 -3.96 -3.17 8.29
CA ALA A 53 -2.63 -3.76 8.37
C ALA A 53 -1.56 -2.69 8.60
N ALA A 54 -1.71 -1.50 8.01
CA ALA A 54 -0.81 -0.38 8.26
C ALA A 54 -0.92 0.17 9.69
N GLU A 55 -2.13 0.30 10.26
CA GLU A 55 -2.30 0.72 11.66
C GLU A 55 -1.75 -0.33 12.63
N PHE A 56 -1.82 -1.62 12.28
CA PHE A 56 -1.17 -2.68 13.03
C PHE A 56 0.37 -2.59 12.93
N ALA A 57 0.92 -2.36 11.74
CA ALA A 57 2.36 -2.13 11.56
C ALA A 57 2.86 -0.94 12.41
N LYS A 58 2.08 0.14 12.48
CA LYS A 58 2.42 1.32 13.30
C LYS A 58 2.57 0.99 14.78
N SER A 59 1.79 0.02 15.31
CA SER A 59 1.90 -0.37 16.72
C SER A 59 3.13 -1.23 17.03
N LEU A 60 3.76 -1.82 16.00
CA LEU A 60 4.97 -2.64 16.13
C LEU A 60 6.26 -1.85 15.91
N LEU A 61 6.19 -0.75 15.14
CA LEU A 61 7.36 0.04 14.78
C LEU A 61 7.90 0.89 15.94
N PRO A 62 9.22 1.09 16.03
CA PRO A 62 9.80 1.94 17.05
C PRO A 62 9.38 3.39 16.84
N LYS A 63 9.29 4.14 17.95
CA LYS A 63 8.99 5.57 17.92
C LYS A 63 9.99 6.31 17.03
N GLY A 64 9.50 7.29 16.26
CA GLY A 64 10.31 8.06 15.34
C GLY A 64 10.44 7.47 13.93
N THR A 65 9.92 6.26 13.70
CA THR A 65 9.74 5.72 12.35
C THR A 65 8.60 6.46 11.64
N ARG A 66 8.74 6.70 10.34
CA ARG A 66 7.70 7.31 9.51
C ARG A 66 7.05 6.24 8.64
N LEU A 67 5.82 5.87 8.96
CA LEU A 67 5.07 4.85 8.23
C LEU A 67 4.19 5.47 7.15
N VAL A 68 4.25 4.89 5.96
CA VAL A 68 3.40 5.16 4.81
C VAL A 68 2.77 3.83 4.38
N ALA A 69 1.50 3.86 3.99
CA ALA A 69 0.81 2.74 3.38
C ALA A 69 0.58 3.05 1.90
N ALA A 70 1.02 2.18 1.00
CA ALA A 70 0.85 2.36 -0.45
C ALA A 70 0.86 1.03 -1.21
N PHE A 71 0.67 1.06 -2.53
CA PHE A 71 0.74 -0.11 -3.42
C PHE A 71 -0.29 -1.24 -3.22
N HIS A 72 -1.24 -1.12 -2.28
CA HIS A 72 -2.25 -2.15 -2.01
C HIS A 72 -3.02 -2.61 -3.27
N THR A 73 -3.31 -1.66 -4.16
CA THR A 73 -4.15 -1.84 -5.36
C THR A 73 -3.34 -1.97 -6.65
N ILE A 74 -2.02 -2.14 -6.56
CA ILE A 74 -1.14 -2.24 -7.73
C ILE A 74 -0.86 -3.72 -8.01
N ALA A 75 -1.19 -4.16 -9.22
CA ALA A 75 -0.94 -5.52 -9.65
C ALA A 75 0.56 -5.77 -9.81
N SER A 76 1.09 -6.76 -9.07
CA SER A 76 2.51 -7.10 -9.12
C SER A 76 2.96 -7.62 -10.50
N ASP A 77 2.06 -8.27 -11.24
CA ASP A 77 2.36 -8.76 -12.60
C ASP A 77 2.69 -7.59 -13.55
N VAL A 78 2.03 -6.43 -13.38
CA VAL A 78 2.27 -5.22 -14.19
C VAL A 78 3.61 -4.58 -13.85
N LEU A 79 3.96 -4.52 -12.56
CA LEU A 79 5.26 -3.98 -12.11
C LEU A 79 6.46 -4.83 -12.57
N ARG A 80 6.24 -6.09 -12.96
CA ARG A 80 7.31 -7.00 -13.41
C ARG A 80 7.62 -6.88 -14.90
N ASP A 81 6.71 -6.33 -15.70
CA ASP A 81 6.94 -6.12 -17.13
C ASP A 81 7.56 -4.74 -17.37
N LEU A 82 8.89 -4.71 -17.52
CA LEU A 82 9.65 -3.47 -17.74
C LEU A 82 9.43 -2.84 -19.12
N ASN A 83 8.69 -3.50 -20.02
CA ASN A 83 8.41 -2.98 -21.36
C ASN A 83 7.04 -2.30 -21.46
N GLN A 84 6.29 -2.24 -20.36
CA GLN A 84 4.95 -1.65 -20.33
C GLN A 84 4.85 -0.59 -19.25
N ASP A 85 4.18 0.50 -19.60
CA ASP A 85 3.81 1.52 -18.64
C ASP A 85 2.71 1.00 -17.71
N VAL A 86 2.74 1.43 -16.45
CA VAL A 86 1.76 1.03 -15.45
C VAL A 86 0.65 2.07 -15.36
N ASP A 87 -0.47 1.85 -16.05
CA ASP A 87 -1.64 2.75 -16.02
C ASP A 87 -2.50 2.52 -14.77
N SER A 88 -1.98 2.90 -13.61
CA SER A 88 -2.70 2.83 -12.34
C SER A 88 -2.21 3.89 -11.37
N ASP A 89 -3.13 4.39 -10.54
CA ASP A 89 -2.80 5.34 -9.48
C ASP A 89 -2.52 4.60 -8.17
N ALA A 90 -1.34 4.84 -7.61
CA ALA A 90 -0.99 4.38 -6.28
C ALA A 90 -1.60 5.29 -5.21
N LEU A 91 -2.47 4.70 -4.38
CA LEU A 91 -3.03 5.39 -3.21
C LEU A 91 -1.99 5.41 -2.10
N VAL A 92 -1.66 6.60 -1.59
CA VAL A 92 -0.63 6.83 -0.58
C VAL A 92 -1.23 7.46 0.67
N MET A 93 -1.00 6.84 1.82
CA MET A 93 -1.56 7.28 3.11
C MET A 93 -0.49 7.31 4.19
N GLY A 94 -0.57 8.29 5.09
CA GLY A 94 0.40 8.43 6.15
C GLY A 94 0.29 9.79 6.86
N ASP A 95 0.77 9.82 8.10
CA ASP A 95 0.65 11.00 8.96
C ASP A 95 1.81 11.98 8.78
N ASP A 96 2.93 11.53 8.20
CA ASP A 96 4.11 12.35 7.91
C ASP A 96 4.13 12.69 6.40
N ALA A 97 3.97 13.97 6.10
CA ALA A 97 3.84 14.41 4.71
C ALA A 97 5.18 14.34 3.94
N TYR A 98 6.33 14.44 4.63
CA TYR A 98 7.63 14.23 4.01
C TYR A 98 7.79 12.75 3.60
N ALA A 99 7.39 11.82 4.47
CA ALA A 99 7.44 10.39 4.16
C ALA A 99 6.55 10.02 2.97
N LYS A 100 5.34 10.60 2.91
CA LYS A 100 4.46 10.43 1.73
C LYS A 100 5.10 10.94 0.46
N ALA A 101 5.72 12.13 0.49
CA ALA A 101 6.41 12.69 -0.66
C ALA A 101 7.60 11.82 -1.12
N VAL A 102 8.37 11.26 -0.18
CA VAL A 102 9.47 10.32 -0.49
C VAL A 102 8.96 9.04 -1.17
N VAL A 103 7.87 8.45 -0.67
CA VAL A 103 7.27 7.27 -1.32
C VAL A 103 6.64 7.64 -2.66
N GLY A 104 5.99 8.80 -2.72
CA GLY A 104 5.38 9.35 -3.93
C GLY A 104 6.38 9.61 -5.05
N SER A 105 7.57 10.15 -4.75
CA SER A 105 8.61 10.34 -5.76
C SER A 105 9.09 9.01 -6.33
N LEU A 106 9.27 7.98 -5.49
CA LEU A 106 9.63 6.64 -5.95
C LEU A 106 8.54 6.01 -6.83
N ILE A 107 7.26 6.30 -6.57
CA ILE A 107 6.16 5.89 -7.44
C ILE A 107 6.21 6.64 -8.77
N ALA A 108 6.46 7.94 -8.75
CA ALA A 108 6.51 8.79 -9.94
C ALA A 108 7.67 8.42 -10.88
N ASP A 109 8.73 7.79 -10.37
CA ASP A 109 9.83 7.25 -11.17
C ASP A 109 9.42 6.01 -11.99
N ILE A 110 8.26 5.39 -11.70
CA ILE A 110 7.72 4.25 -12.46
C ILE A 110 6.91 4.79 -13.66
N PRO A 111 7.27 4.44 -14.91
CA PRO A 111 6.58 4.92 -16.11
C PRO A 111 5.06 4.66 -16.07
N GLY A 112 4.28 5.69 -16.37
CA GLY A 112 2.80 5.66 -16.39
C GLY A 112 2.13 5.79 -15.01
N MET A 113 2.84 5.53 -13.92
CA MET A 113 2.26 5.60 -12.58
C MET A 113 2.06 7.04 -12.11
N ARG A 114 1.00 7.23 -11.34
CA ARG A 114 0.80 8.43 -10.53
C ARG A 114 0.60 8.01 -9.09
N TRP A 115 0.87 8.91 -8.16
CA TRP A 115 0.53 8.70 -6.76
C TRP A 115 -0.51 9.72 -6.31
N VAL A 116 -1.39 9.30 -5.41
CA VAL A 116 -2.49 10.09 -4.89
C VAL A 116 -2.38 10.11 -3.38
N ASP A 117 -2.22 11.30 -2.80
CA ASP A 117 -2.33 11.46 -1.35
C ASP A 117 -3.78 11.26 -0.91
N CYS A 118 -4.03 10.17 -0.19
CA CYS A 118 -5.35 9.82 0.35
C CYS A 118 -5.50 10.20 1.83
N GLY A 119 -4.61 11.03 2.38
CA GLY A 119 -4.70 11.57 3.73
C GLY A 119 -3.88 10.79 4.78
N GLY A 120 -4.41 10.74 6.00
CA GLY A 120 -3.75 10.11 7.15
C GLY A 120 -3.78 8.59 7.11
N LEU A 121 -2.99 7.95 7.98
CA LEU A 121 -2.81 6.49 7.97
C LEU A 121 -4.12 5.72 8.18
N GLN A 122 -5.10 6.30 8.88
CA GLN A 122 -6.41 5.68 9.11
C GLN A 122 -7.15 5.32 7.81
N MET A 123 -6.83 5.97 6.68
CA MET A 123 -7.44 5.67 5.38
C MET A 123 -6.95 4.35 4.77
N ALA A 124 -5.87 3.76 5.31
CA ALA A 124 -5.42 2.41 4.96
C ALA A 124 -6.52 1.36 5.04
N ARG A 125 -7.40 1.44 6.06
CA ARG A 125 -8.51 0.49 6.21
C ARG A 125 -9.47 0.44 5.01
N ILE A 126 -9.55 1.53 4.24
CA ILE A 126 -10.41 1.61 3.05
C ILE A 126 -9.64 1.11 1.84
N ALA A 127 -8.43 1.63 1.61
CA ALA A 127 -7.61 1.26 0.46
C ALA A 127 -7.22 -0.23 0.45
N GLU A 128 -6.85 -0.78 1.61
CA GLU A 128 -6.59 -2.22 1.78
C GLU A 128 -7.82 -3.08 1.45
N GLY A 129 -9.03 -2.54 1.71
CA GLY A 129 -10.30 -3.16 1.37
C GLY A 129 -10.62 -3.16 -0.13
N LEU A 130 -9.90 -2.38 -0.95
CA LEU A 130 -10.06 -2.38 -2.40
C LEU A 130 -9.33 -3.57 -3.06
N THR A 131 -8.30 -4.11 -2.43
CA THR A 131 -7.57 -5.30 -2.92
C THR A 131 -8.48 -6.51 -3.16
N PRO A 132 -9.33 -6.96 -2.19
CA PRO A 132 -10.26 -8.07 -2.45
C PRO A 132 -11.29 -7.76 -3.54
N LEU A 133 -11.65 -6.48 -3.73
CA LEU A 133 -12.51 -6.05 -4.83
C LEU A 133 -11.82 -6.26 -6.19
N LEU A 134 -10.57 -5.81 -6.33
CA LEU A 134 -9.78 -6.06 -7.54
C LEU A 134 -9.59 -7.55 -7.82
N ILE A 135 -9.35 -8.37 -6.79
CA ILE A 135 -9.25 -9.83 -6.94
C ILE A 135 -10.56 -10.41 -7.49
N SER A 136 -11.72 -9.95 -7.01
CA SER A 136 -13.03 -10.37 -7.51
C SER A 136 -13.28 -9.93 -8.96
N ILE A 137 -12.89 -8.72 -9.32
CA ILE A 137 -12.96 -8.18 -10.69
C ILE A 137 -12.08 -9.01 -11.63
N ASN A 138 -10.80 -9.17 -11.29
CA ASN A 138 -9.83 -9.97 -12.03
C ASN A 138 -10.34 -11.41 -12.28
N GLY A 139 -10.88 -12.06 -11.25
CA GLY A 139 -11.43 -13.41 -11.38
C GLY A 139 -12.62 -13.52 -12.34
N ARG A 140 -13.46 -12.47 -12.43
CA ARG A 140 -14.67 -12.42 -13.26
C ARG A 140 -14.38 -12.05 -14.71
N TYR A 141 -13.53 -11.05 -14.91
CA TYR A 141 -13.17 -10.57 -16.24
C TYR A 141 -11.94 -11.27 -16.83
N LYS A 142 -11.32 -12.20 -16.09
CA LYS A 142 -10.14 -12.96 -16.51
C LYS A 142 -8.94 -12.09 -16.88
N VAL A 143 -8.81 -10.96 -16.18
CA VAL A 143 -7.67 -10.04 -16.27
C VAL A 143 -6.78 -10.16 -15.04
N ARG A 144 -5.54 -9.68 -15.13
CA ARG A 144 -4.56 -9.74 -14.01
C ARG A 144 -4.01 -8.38 -13.60
N GLU A 145 -4.33 -7.36 -14.39
CA GLU A 145 -3.69 -6.04 -14.36
C GLU A 145 -4.66 -4.91 -13.99
N SER A 146 -5.89 -5.23 -13.55
CA SER A 146 -6.83 -4.16 -13.19
C SER A 146 -6.31 -3.33 -12.02
N GLY A 147 -6.54 -2.02 -12.12
CA GLY A 147 -6.16 -1.02 -11.14
C GLY A 147 -7.24 0.06 -11.02
N PHE A 148 -6.90 1.14 -10.34
CA PHE A 148 -7.78 2.29 -10.19
C PHE A 148 -7.14 3.53 -10.82
N ARG A 149 -7.99 4.35 -11.46
CA ARG A 149 -7.63 5.67 -11.98
C ARG A 149 -8.55 6.71 -11.35
N LEU A 150 -7.97 7.70 -10.71
CA LEU A 150 -8.63 8.83 -10.10
C LEU A 150 -8.74 9.95 -11.14
N THR A 151 -9.92 10.53 -11.25
CA THR A 151 -10.27 11.55 -12.23
C THR A 151 -10.65 12.86 -11.54
N GLY A 152 -10.76 13.96 -12.31
CA GLY A 152 -11.10 15.28 -11.77
C GLY A 152 -9.89 16.18 -11.44
N ARG A 153 -8.67 15.69 -11.70
CA ARG A 153 -7.42 16.47 -11.70
C ARG A 153 -6.44 15.92 -12.72
N ASP A 154 -5.68 16.81 -13.34
CA ASP A 154 -4.61 16.46 -14.29
C ASP A 154 -3.34 15.99 -13.57
N VAL A 155 -3.00 16.65 -12.45
CA VAL A 155 -1.83 16.35 -11.62
C VAL A 155 -2.27 15.90 -10.23
N TRP A 156 -1.74 14.75 -9.82
CA TRP A 156 -1.87 14.19 -8.48
C TRP A 156 -0.49 14.16 -7.81
N GLY A 157 -0.48 14.18 -6.47
CA GLY A 157 0.75 14.21 -5.69
C GLY A 157 0.51 14.83 -4.31
N ASP A 158 1.48 15.60 -3.82
CA ASP A 158 1.32 16.34 -2.57
C ASP A 158 0.24 17.41 -2.76
N PRO A 159 -0.85 17.41 -1.98
CA PRO A 159 -1.92 18.39 -2.13
C PRO A 159 -1.46 19.83 -1.79
N ARG A 160 -0.27 20.01 -1.19
CA ARG A 160 0.30 21.30 -0.80
C ARG A 160 1.12 21.97 -1.91
N GLY A 161 1.41 21.26 -3.01
CA GLY A 161 2.26 21.74 -4.10
C GLY A 161 3.49 20.88 -4.29
#